data_AF-A0A6N8FD77-F1
#
_entry.id   AF-A0A6N8FD77-F1
#
_cell.length_a   1.000
_cell.length_b   1.000
_cell.length_c   1.000
_cell.angle_alpha   90.00
_cell.angle_beta   90.00
_cell.angle_gamma   90.00
#
_symmetry.space_group_name_H-M   'P 1'
#
loop_
_entity.id
_entity.type
_entity.pdbx_description
1 polymer ?
#
loop_
_entity_poly.entity_id
_entity_poly.type
_entity_poly.pdbx_seq_one_letter_code
_entity_poly.pdbx_strand_id
1 'polypeptide(L)'
;MYQVVAPQTEADWEQYYEIRWQILRAPLQQPRGSEKDEYEQHAWHRMVKDDTGKVVGVARLHLVNNEESQIRYMAVIEDHRRKGLATMMLESLEAIARQEGVDRVILNARTSATNFYENLGYQVTGDAPEIFGAIPHVQMCKPLDKVEVIIRHPQWCVDLQNIWHQQIPITQLMGIRVYQYTGETFETRAALNPNMNLHGTMFAGSIYSLATLTGWGLVHLRMKESDIEGDIVLADANVHYHKPVTELPRCIAHFEHLEGDFEPLKSSKKARISVQVDVMDDQAKVAQFSGEYVVIPKKKKK
;
A
#
# COMPACT_ATOMS: atom_id res chain seq x y z
N MET A 1 9.57 -8.32 -25.78
CA MET A 1 9.88 -7.50 -24.58
C MET A 1 9.02 -8.00 -23.43
N TYR A 2 9.53 -8.13 -22.21
CA TYR A 2 8.75 -8.63 -21.06
C TYR A 2 8.21 -7.48 -20.20
N GLN A 3 6.99 -7.63 -19.68
CA GLN A 3 6.37 -6.65 -18.78
C GLN A 3 5.86 -7.34 -17.52
N VAL A 4 6.19 -6.77 -16.36
CA VAL A 4 5.62 -7.18 -15.07
C VAL A 4 4.40 -6.32 -14.77
N VAL A 5 3.24 -6.97 -14.62
CA VAL A 5 1.95 -6.29 -14.38
C VAL A 5 1.10 -7.09 -13.39
N ALA A 6 0.10 -6.46 -12.78
CA ALA A 6 -0.98 -7.18 -12.11
C ALA A 6 -1.97 -7.76 -13.14
N PRO A 7 -2.65 -8.88 -12.84
CA PRO A 7 -3.78 -9.35 -13.64
C PRO A 7 -4.91 -8.31 -13.63
N GLN A 8 -5.41 -7.93 -14.82
CA GLN A 8 -6.46 -6.91 -14.95
C GLN A 8 -7.76 -7.46 -15.55
N THR A 9 -7.65 -8.50 -16.38
CA THR A 9 -8.79 -9.11 -17.08
C THR A 9 -9.05 -10.52 -16.57
N GLU A 10 -10.25 -11.06 -16.83
CA GLU A 10 -10.57 -12.46 -16.53
C GLU A 10 -9.58 -13.43 -17.22
N ALA A 11 -9.23 -13.15 -18.48
CA ALA A 11 -8.24 -13.93 -19.23
C ALA A 11 -6.82 -13.88 -18.60
N ASP A 12 -6.47 -12.77 -17.94
CA ASP A 12 -5.22 -12.68 -17.18
C ASP A 12 -5.26 -13.60 -15.97
N TRP A 13 -6.35 -13.56 -15.21
CA TRP A 13 -6.55 -14.39 -14.03
C TRP A 13 -6.58 -15.87 -14.36
N GLU A 14 -7.23 -16.26 -15.46
CA GLU A 14 -7.24 -17.64 -15.94
C GLU A 14 -5.81 -18.14 -16.24
N GLN A 15 -5.03 -17.39 -17.03
CA GLN A 15 -3.64 -17.76 -17.33
C GLN A 15 -2.77 -17.76 -16.07
N TYR A 16 -2.97 -16.80 -15.18
CA TYR A 16 -2.25 -16.67 -13.93
C TYR A 16 -2.43 -17.91 -13.04
N TYR A 17 -3.68 -18.34 -12.85
CA TYR A 17 -4.01 -19.53 -12.07
C TYR A 17 -3.60 -20.81 -12.78
N GLU A 18 -3.72 -20.89 -14.11
CA GLU A 18 -3.27 -22.04 -14.87
C GLU A 18 -1.77 -22.29 -14.68
N ILE A 19 -0.92 -21.26 -14.76
CA ILE A 19 0.53 -21.40 -14.54
C ILE A 19 0.84 -21.84 -13.12
N ARG A 20 0.17 -21.26 -12.11
CA ARG A 20 0.35 -21.68 -10.72
C ARG A 20 -0.01 -23.15 -10.55
N TRP A 21 -1.15 -23.59 -11.08
CA TRP A 21 -1.57 -24.98 -10.99
C TRP A 21 -0.59 -25.90 -11.72
N GLN A 22 -0.30 -25.62 -12.99
CA GLN A 22 0.56 -26.45 -13.84
C GLN A 22 1.95 -26.64 -13.25
N ILE A 23 2.56 -25.59 -12.65
CA ILE A 23 3.94 -25.65 -12.17
C ILE A 23 4.04 -26.06 -10.68
N LEU A 24 3.08 -25.64 -9.85
CA LEU A 24 3.19 -25.77 -8.40
C LEU A 24 2.29 -26.87 -7.82
N ARG A 25 1.25 -27.30 -8.53
CA ARG A 25 0.22 -28.22 -8.04
C ARG A 25 0.14 -29.52 -8.83
N ALA A 26 0.14 -29.47 -10.16
CA ALA A 26 0.06 -30.64 -11.02
C ALA A 26 1.20 -31.66 -10.79
N PRO A 27 2.48 -31.27 -10.60
CA PRO A 27 3.56 -32.21 -10.29
C PRO A 27 3.38 -32.93 -8.95
N LEU A 28 2.58 -32.35 -8.05
CA LEU A 28 2.22 -32.89 -6.74
C LEU A 28 0.85 -33.58 -6.75
N GLN A 29 0.29 -33.82 -7.95
CA GLN A 29 -1.01 -34.46 -8.17
C GLN A 29 -2.17 -33.77 -7.43
N GLN A 30 -2.06 -32.45 -7.23
CA GLN A 30 -3.10 -31.67 -6.55
C GLN A 30 -4.20 -31.23 -7.53
N PRO A 31 -5.47 -31.19 -7.09
CA PRO A 31 -6.60 -30.82 -7.95
C PRO A 31 -6.56 -29.35 -8.36
N ARG A 32 -7.25 -29.02 -9.47
CA ARG A 32 -7.53 -27.61 -9.84
C ARG A 32 -8.34 -26.94 -8.74
N GLY A 33 -8.07 -25.65 -8.50
CA GLY A 33 -8.56 -24.89 -7.36
C GLY A 33 -7.57 -24.83 -6.19
N SER A 34 -6.66 -25.80 -6.05
CA SER A 34 -5.65 -25.81 -4.98
C SER A 34 -4.55 -24.75 -5.16
N GLU A 35 -4.45 -24.12 -6.33
CA GLU A 35 -3.55 -23.00 -6.63
C GLU A 35 -3.96 -21.67 -6.00
N LYS A 36 -5.14 -21.64 -5.36
CA LYS A 36 -5.72 -20.51 -4.63
C LYS A 36 -5.71 -20.80 -3.12
N ASP A 37 -5.64 -19.74 -2.32
CA ASP A 37 -5.84 -19.81 -0.87
C ASP A 37 -6.69 -18.63 -0.38
N GLU A 38 -6.84 -18.48 0.94
CA GLU A 38 -7.68 -17.45 1.56
C GLU A 38 -7.14 -16.01 1.40
N TYR A 39 -5.86 -15.85 1.05
CA TYR A 39 -5.22 -14.54 0.89
C TYR A 39 -5.34 -13.99 -0.52
N GLU A 40 -5.95 -14.69 -1.48
CA GLU A 40 -6.01 -14.26 -2.88
C GLU A 40 -6.70 -12.90 -3.06
N GLN A 41 -7.69 -12.57 -2.22
CA GLN A 41 -8.35 -11.26 -2.25
C GLN A 41 -7.57 -10.17 -1.49
N HIS A 42 -6.58 -10.56 -0.69
CA HIS A 42 -5.82 -9.67 0.19
C HIS A 42 -4.32 -9.78 -0.11
N ALA A 43 -3.98 -9.76 -1.40
CA ALA A 43 -2.65 -9.98 -1.90
C ALA A 43 -2.35 -9.12 -3.13
N TRP A 44 -1.06 -8.84 -3.33
CA TRP A 44 -0.56 -8.26 -4.57
C TRP A 44 -0.07 -9.36 -5.50
N HIS A 45 -0.55 -9.32 -6.73
CA HIS A 45 -0.25 -10.31 -7.75
C HIS A 45 0.64 -9.69 -8.80
N ARG A 46 1.65 -10.44 -9.22
CA ARG A 46 2.53 -10.08 -10.34
C ARG A 46 2.58 -11.20 -11.35
N MET A 47 2.42 -10.85 -12.60
CA MET A 47 2.58 -11.74 -13.74
C MET A 47 3.51 -11.10 -14.76
N VAL A 48 4.24 -11.94 -15.49
CA VAL A 48 5.08 -11.51 -16.61
C VAL A 48 4.37 -11.83 -17.90
N LYS A 49 4.13 -10.82 -18.73
CA LYS A 49 3.70 -10.97 -20.12
C LYS A 49 4.89 -10.85 -21.07
N ASP A 50 4.93 -11.71 -22.08
CA ASP A 50 5.85 -11.56 -23.22
C ASP A 50 5.30 -10.57 -24.26
N ASP A 51 6.00 -10.41 -25.40
CA ASP A 51 5.59 -9.52 -26.49
C ASP A 51 4.32 -9.96 -27.21
N THR A 52 3.93 -11.22 -27.08
CA THR A 52 2.66 -11.74 -27.62
C THR A 52 1.49 -11.52 -26.66
N GLY A 53 1.76 -11.02 -25.44
CA GLY A 53 0.78 -10.86 -24.37
C GLY A 53 0.52 -12.13 -23.57
N LYS A 54 1.25 -13.22 -23.84
CA LYS A 54 1.14 -14.49 -23.12
C LYS A 54 1.76 -14.36 -21.73
N VAL A 55 1.09 -14.91 -20.72
CA VAL A 55 1.66 -14.97 -19.36
C VAL A 55 2.72 -16.08 -19.30
N VAL A 56 3.91 -15.75 -18.79
CA VAL A 56 5.06 -16.67 -18.73
C VAL A 56 5.65 -16.81 -17.33
N GLY A 57 5.20 -16.01 -16.37
CA GLY A 57 5.59 -16.12 -14.98
C GLY A 57 4.57 -15.46 -14.05
N VAL A 58 4.52 -15.92 -12.81
CA VAL A 58 3.58 -15.49 -11.78
C VAL A 58 4.24 -15.48 -10.41
N ALA A 59 3.81 -14.56 -9.55
CA ALA A 59 4.19 -14.47 -8.14
C ALA A 59 3.11 -13.72 -7.34
N ARG A 60 3.12 -13.87 -6.02
CA ARG A 60 2.20 -13.20 -5.11
C ARG A 60 2.91 -12.70 -3.86
N LEU A 61 2.51 -11.55 -3.36
CA LEU A 61 2.84 -11.03 -2.04
C LEU A 61 1.55 -10.87 -1.22
N HIS A 62 1.62 -11.10 0.09
CA HIS A 62 0.56 -10.72 1.02
C HIS A 62 1.21 -10.27 2.33
N LEU A 63 0.51 -9.43 3.11
CA LEU A 63 0.95 -9.08 4.45
C LEU A 63 0.69 -10.26 5.39
N VAL A 64 1.67 -10.56 6.24
CA VAL A 64 1.51 -11.49 7.37
C VAL A 64 1.07 -10.69 8.60
N ASN A 65 1.70 -9.52 8.80
CA ASN A 65 1.40 -8.54 9.84
C ASN A 65 1.96 -7.16 9.39
N ASN A 66 2.05 -6.19 10.30
CA ASN A 66 2.54 -4.84 9.98
C ASN A 66 4.08 -4.77 9.76
N GLU A 67 4.83 -5.78 10.19
CA GLU A 67 6.29 -5.85 10.12
C GLU A 67 6.77 -6.76 8.98
N GLU A 68 5.91 -7.69 8.52
CA GLU A 68 6.28 -8.76 7.61
C GLU A 68 5.28 -8.95 6.46
N SER A 69 5.83 -9.18 5.28
CA SER A 69 5.10 -9.66 4.12
C SER A 69 5.70 -10.98 3.62
N GLN A 70 4.88 -11.82 2.99
CA GLN A 70 5.32 -13.10 2.47
C GLN A 70 5.09 -13.24 0.97
N ILE A 71 6.15 -13.61 0.25
CA ILE A 71 6.10 -13.97 -1.16
C ILE A 71 5.78 -15.46 -1.30
N ARG A 72 4.79 -15.78 -2.13
CA ARG A 72 4.34 -17.15 -2.44
C ARG A 72 4.06 -17.30 -3.93
N TYR A 73 3.88 -18.55 -4.35
CA TYR A 73 3.45 -18.90 -5.70
C TYR A 73 4.34 -18.36 -6.83
N MET A 74 5.64 -18.21 -6.55
CA MET A 74 6.65 -17.82 -7.55
C MET A 74 6.85 -18.97 -8.55
N ALA A 75 6.55 -18.72 -9.83
CA ALA A 75 6.72 -19.70 -10.90
C ALA A 75 7.01 -19.02 -12.25
N VAL A 76 7.87 -19.64 -13.06
CA VAL A 76 8.17 -19.24 -14.44
C VAL A 76 8.16 -20.49 -15.32
N ILE A 77 7.47 -20.42 -16.46
CA ILE A 77 7.38 -21.54 -17.42
C ILE A 77 8.77 -21.90 -17.93
N GLU A 78 8.99 -23.19 -18.22
CA GLU A 78 10.33 -23.76 -18.43
C GLU A 78 11.14 -23.05 -19.52
N ASP A 79 10.54 -22.81 -20.69
CA ASP A 79 11.16 -22.14 -21.85
C ASP A 79 11.50 -20.65 -21.61
N HIS A 80 11.12 -20.11 -20.46
CA HIS A 80 11.29 -18.69 -20.10
C HIS A 80 12.14 -18.50 -18.83
N ARG A 81 12.69 -19.59 -18.28
CA ARG A 81 13.63 -19.53 -17.14
C ARG A 81 14.98 -18.96 -17.55
N ARG A 82 15.76 -18.51 -16.56
CA ARG A 82 17.10 -17.90 -16.71
C ARG A 82 17.14 -16.63 -17.57
N LYS A 83 15.99 -15.98 -17.78
CA LYS A 83 15.85 -14.68 -18.46
C LYS A 83 15.64 -13.50 -17.49
N GLY A 84 15.88 -13.69 -16.19
CA GLY A 84 15.68 -12.67 -15.15
C GLY A 84 14.22 -12.42 -14.74
N LEU A 85 13.24 -13.12 -15.31
CA LEU A 85 11.81 -12.85 -15.09
C LEU A 85 11.36 -13.01 -13.62
N ALA A 86 11.90 -14.00 -12.92
CA ALA A 86 11.63 -14.19 -11.50
C ALA A 86 12.17 -13.02 -10.66
N THR A 87 13.36 -12.51 -11.00
CA THR A 87 13.96 -11.33 -10.38
C THR A 87 13.09 -10.10 -10.59
N MET A 88 12.61 -9.85 -11.83
CA MET A 88 11.75 -8.70 -12.12
C MET A 88 10.44 -8.74 -11.30
N MET A 89 9.80 -9.92 -11.17
CA MET A 89 8.63 -10.05 -10.31
C MET A 89 8.96 -9.85 -8.83
N LEU A 90 10.07 -10.41 -8.36
CA LEU A 90 10.51 -10.29 -6.98
C LEU A 90 10.79 -8.83 -6.61
N GLU A 91 11.52 -8.09 -7.45
CA GLU A 91 11.79 -6.66 -7.26
C GLU A 91 10.51 -5.83 -7.21
N SER A 92 9.55 -6.13 -8.10
CA SER A 92 8.25 -5.46 -8.09
C SER A 92 7.48 -5.72 -6.79
N LEU A 93 7.47 -6.96 -6.30
CA LEU A 93 6.84 -7.31 -5.02
C LEU A 93 7.57 -6.70 -3.82
N GLU A 94 8.91 -6.68 -3.83
CA GLU A 94 9.69 -6.02 -2.78
C GLU A 94 9.45 -4.50 -2.76
N ALA A 95 9.26 -3.86 -3.92
CA ALA A 95 8.91 -2.45 -3.99
C ALA A 95 7.55 -2.18 -3.32
N ILE A 96 6.55 -3.02 -3.58
CA ILE A 96 5.26 -2.96 -2.89
C ILE A 96 5.46 -3.16 -1.39
N ALA A 97 6.23 -4.17 -0.97
CA ALA A 97 6.49 -4.41 0.45
C ALA A 97 7.14 -3.18 1.15
N ARG A 98 8.11 -2.54 0.50
CA ARG A 98 8.72 -1.29 1.01
C ARG A 98 7.69 -0.16 1.12
N GLN A 99 6.81 -0.03 0.13
CA GLN A 99 5.74 0.98 0.12
C GLN A 99 4.66 0.70 1.16
N GLU A 100 4.43 -0.58 1.47
CA GLU A 100 3.60 -1.06 2.57
C GLU A 100 4.24 -0.86 3.94
N GLY A 101 5.52 -0.47 3.98
CA GLY A 101 6.23 -0.09 5.20
C GLY A 101 6.57 -1.25 6.11
N VAL A 102 6.56 -2.49 5.60
CA VAL A 102 7.02 -3.65 6.36
C VAL A 102 8.54 -3.62 6.50
N ASP A 103 9.06 -4.19 7.59
CA ASP A 103 10.49 -4.21 7.87
C ASP A 103 11.21 -5.34 7.11
N ARG A 104 10.48 -6.40 6.71
CA ARG A 104 11.08 -7.54 5.98
C ARG A 104 10.11 -8.31 5.09
N VAL A 105 10.69 -9.02 4.12
CA VAL A 105 9.99 -10.00 3.27
C VAL A 105 10.46 -11.40 3.62
N ILE A 106 9.52 -12.30 3.83
CA ILE A 106 9.78 -13.72 4.03
C ILE A 106 9.28 -14.56 2.84
N LEU A 107 9.87 -15.73 2.65
CA LEU A 107 9.41 -16.72 1.69
C LEU A 107 9.81 -18.13 2.12
N ASN A 108 9.11 -19.12 1.58
CA ASN A 108 9.49 -20.52 1.71
C ASN A 108 10.06 -20.97 0.36
N ALA A 109 11.39 -21.02 0.25
CA ALA A 109 12.07 -21.44 -0.97
C ALA A 109 12.17 -22.96 -1.01
N ARG A 110 12.01 -23.57 -2.19
CA ARG A 110 12.50 -24.94 -2.41
C ARG A 110 14.00 -24.94 -2.18
N THR A 111 14.57 -25.97 -1.56
CA THR A 111 16.02 -26.05 -1.32
C THR A 111 16.85 -25.89 -2.61
N SER A 112 16.30 -26.31 -3.76
CA SER A 112 16.93 -26.14 -5.07
C SER A 112 17.01 -24.68 -5.57
N ALA A 113 16.25 -23.77 -4.95
CA ALA A 113 16.16 -22.35 -5.31
C ALA A 113 16.83 -21.43 -4.27
N THR A 114 17.44 -21.96 -3.21
CA THR A 114 18.07 -21.16 -2.15
C THR A 114 19.12 -20.20 -2.72
N ASN A 115 20.05 -20.69 -3.53
CA ASN A 115 21.10 -19.85 -4.15
C ASN A 115 20.53 -18.69 -4.97
N PHE A 116 19.36 -18.86 -5.60
CA PHE A 116 18.71 -17.78 -6.36
C PHE A 116 18.30 -16.63 -5.43
N TYR A 117 17.70 -16.94 -4.28
CA TYR A 117 17.28 -15.92 -3.31
C TYR A 117 18.45 -15.35 -2.50
N GLU A 118 19.48 -16.15 -2.19
CA GLU A 118 20.71 -15.67 -1.55
C GLU A 118 21.40 -14.59 -2.39
N ASN A 119 21.50 -14.80 -3.70
CA ASN A 119 22.04 -13.80 -4.63
C ASN A 119 21.22 -12.49 -4.68
N LEU A 120 19.97 -12.51 -4.20
CA LEU A 120 19.08 -11.36 -4.13
C LEU A 120 18.99 -10.78 -2.70
N GLY A 121 19.85 -11.25 -1.79
CA GLY A 121 20.00 -10.72 -0.43
C GLY A 121 19.11 -11.39 0.62
N TYR A 122 18.46 -12.51 0.30
CA TYR A 122 17.74 -13.30 1.30
C TYR A 122 18.70 -14.19 2.08
N GLN A 123 18.39 -14.42 3.35
CA GLN A 123 19.14 -15.29 4.24
C GLN A 123 18.23 -16.41 4.75
N VAL A 124 18.77 -17.61 4.92
CA VAL A 124 18.04 -18.73 5.51
C VAL A 124 17.81 -18.43 7.00
N THR A 125 16.55 -18.46 7.43
CA THR A 125 16.16 -18.16 8.83
C THR A 125 15.68 -19.38 9.61
N GLY A 126 15.41 -20.50 8.94
CA GLY A 126 15.05 -21.75 9.59
C GLY A 126 14.31 -22.73 8.67
N ASP A 127 13.69 -23.72 9.29
CA ASP A 127 12.88 -24.72 8.60
C ASP A 127 11.55 -24.11 8.13
N ALA A 128 11.14 -24.44 6.90
CA ALA A 128 9.81 -24.13 6.41
C ALA A 128 8.88 -25.36 6.55
N PRO A 129 7.56 -25.14 6.67
CA PRO A 129 6.61 -26.24 6.66
C PRO A 129 6.77 -27.09 5.40
N GLU A 130 6.76 -28.42 5.55
CA GLU A 130 6.71 -29.31 4.39
C GLU A 130 5.41 -29.10 3.62
N ILE A 131 5.54 -28.72 2.35
CA ILE A 131 4.39 -28.55 1.46
C ILE A 131 4.12 -29.90 0.79
N PHE A 132 3.03 -30.55 1.21
CA PHE A 132 2.57 -31.85 0.70
C PHE A 132 3.60 -32.99 0.81
N GLY A 133 4.51 -32.92 1.79
CA GLY A 133 5.45 -34.01 2.14
C GLY A 133 6.41 -34.45 1.05
N ALA A 134 6.58 -33.66 -0.02
CA ALA A 134 7.31 -34.10 -1.23
C ALA A 134 8.46 -33.18 -1.64
N ILE A 135 8.45 -31.91 -1.20
CA ILE A 135 9.47 -30.95 -1.61
C ILE A 135 10.06 -30.28 -0.37
N PRO A 136 11.36 -30.44 -0.10
CA PRO A 136 12.01 -29.77 1.00
C PRO A 136 12.04 -28.26 0.75
N HIS A 137 11.64 -27.49 1.76
CA HIS A 137 11.66 -26.04 1.74
C HIS A 137 12.46 -25.52 2.92
N VAL A 138 13.05 -24.34 2.75
CA VAL A 138 13.66 -23.56 3.83
C VAL A 138 12.99 -22.19 3.89
N GLN A 139 12.84 -21.66 5.10
CA GLN A 139 12.37 -20.30 5.27
C GLN A 139 13.53 -19.36 5.02
N MET A 140 13.28 -18.32 4.22
CA MET A 140 14.25 -17.27 3.94
C MET A 140 13.64 -15.91 4.18
N CYS A 141 14.48 -14.96 4.58
CA CYS A 141 14.09 -13.60 4.91
C CYS A 141 15.06 -12.58 4.31
N LYS A 142 14.53 -11.45 3.87
CA LYS A 142 15.30 -10.27 3.47
C LYS A 142 14.78 -9.05 4.24
N PRO A 143 15.62 -8.40 5.07
CA PRO A 143 15.26 -7.10 5.63
C PRO A 143 15.11 -6.08 4.50
N LEU A 144 14.17 -5.16 4.64
CA LEU A 144 13.96 -4.08 3.69
C LEU A 144 14.53 -2.79 4.26
N ASP A 145 15.27 -2.06 3.43
CA ASP A 145 15.60 -0.68 3.73
C ASP A 145 14.31 0.15 3.73
N LYS A 146 14.18 1.03 4.73
CA LYS A 146 13.07 1.97 4.79
C LYS A 146 13.20 2.96 3.64
N VAL A 147 12.09 3.27 2.97
CA VAL A 147 12.08 4.32 1.96
C VAL A 147 12.46 5.63 2.64
N GLU A 148 13.56 6.25 2.23
CA GLU A 148 13.94 7.57 2.73
C GLU A 148 12.86 8.58 2.33
N VAL A 149 12.13 9.06 3.33
CA VAL A 149 11.10 10.08 3.18
C VAL A 149 11.51 11.30 3.98
N ILE A 150 11.27 12.48 3.41
CA ILE A 150 11.48 13.73 4.14
C ILE A 150 10.34 13.88 5.14
N ILE A 151 10.66 13.78 6.43
CA ILE A 151 9.71 14.05 7.51
C ILE A 151 10.22 15.25 8.29
N ARG A 152 9.74 16.43 7.92
CA ARG A 152 9.86 17.65 8.70
C ARG A 152 9.10 17.44 10.02
N HIS A 153 9.69 17.84 11.14
CA HIS A 153 9.15 17.63 12.48
C HIS A 153 8.61 16.20 12.72
N PRO A 154 9.49 15.16 12.76
CA PRO A 154 9.07 13.75 12.87
C PRO A 154 8.11 13.47 14.02
N GLN A 155 8.35 14.09 15.18
CA GLN A 155 7.50 13.90 16.35
C GLN A 155 6.05 14.38 16.10
N TRP A 156 5.85 15.47 15.36
CA TRP A 156 4.49 15.95 15.07
C TRP A 156 3.73 14.98 14.17
N CYS A 157 4.42 14.35 13.22
CA CYS A 157 3.82 13.32 12.36
C CYS A 157 3.45 12.07 13.16
N VAL A 158 4.32 11.66 14.10
CA VAL A 158 4.03 10.56 15.03
C VAL A 158 2.84 10.89 15.94
N ASP A 159 2.81 12.09 16.50
CA ASP A 159 1.71 12.54 17.36
C ASP A 159 0.38 12.59 16.59
N LEU A 160 0.41 13.11 15.36
CA LEU A 160 -0.74 13.14 14.45
C LEU A 160 -1.26 11.73 14.14
N GLN A 161 -0.36 10.80 13.80
CA GLN A 161 -0.69 9.40 13.57
C GLN A 161 -1.37 8.77 14.80
N ASN A 162 -0.80 9.01 15.98
CA ASN A 162 -1.32 8.50 17.24
C ASN A 162 -2.69 9.08 17.56
N ILE A 163 -2.91 10.38 17.32
CA ILE A 163 -4.23 11.01 17.46
C ILE A 163 -5.25 10.28 16.60
N TRP A 164 -4.95 10.00 15.33
CA TRP A 164 -5.87 9.29 14.45
C TRP A 164 -6.16 7.86 14.93
N HIS A 165 -5.12 7.07 15.21
CA HIS A 165 -5.32 5.67 15.61
C HIS A 165 -6.04 5.54 16.96
N GLN A 166 -5.81 6.46 17.89
CA GLN A 166 -6.45 6.42 19.22
C GLN A 166 -7.86 7.01 19.23
N GLN A 167 -8.10 8.10 18.51
CA GLN A 167 -9.38 8.82 18.55
C GLN A 167 -10.33 8.42 17.41
N ILE A 168 -9.81 7.82 16.34
CA ILE A 168 -10.57 7.36 15.18
C ILE A 168 -10.13 5.91 14.85
N PRO A 169 -10.52 4.90 15.65
CA PRO A 169 -9.93 3.55 15.59
C PRO A 169 -10.00 2.86 14.22
N ILE A 170 -11.02 3.17 13.41
CA ILE A 170 -11.14 2.63 12.06
C ILE A 170 -9.94 2.98 11.16
N THR A 171 -9.25 4.09 11.43
CA THR A 171 -8.06 4.50 10.66
C THR A 171 -6.93 3.49 10.74
N GLN A 172 -6.79 2.80 11.88
CA GLN A 172 -5.82 1.72 12.04
C GLN A 172 -6.19 0.49 11.20
N LEU A 173 -7.48 0.11 11.20
CA LEU A 173 -7.98 -1.02 10.39
C LEU A 173 -7.85 -0.74 8.89
N MET A 174 -8.06 0.50 8.48
CA MET A 174 -7.85 0.96 7.11
C MET A 174 -6.36 1.07 6.73
N GLY A 175 -5.44 0.89 7.68
CA GLY A 175 -4.01 1.08 7.46
C GLY A 175 -3.63 2.51 7.09
N ILE A 176 -4.42 3.50 7.50
CA ILE A 176 -4.14 4.91 7.19
C ILE A 176 -2.90 5.34 7.98
N ARG A 177 -1.88 5.80 7.24
CA ARG A 177 -0.63 6.29 7.82
C ARG A 177 -0.14 7.59 7.22
N VAL A 178 0.51 8.40 8.05
CA VAL A 178 1.36 9.51 7.61
C VAL A 178 2.57 8.92 6.91
N TYR A 179 2.83 9.36 5.68
CA TYR A 179 3.94 8.86 4.87
C TYR A 179 5.04 9.91 4.72
N GLN A 180 4.67 11.17 4.46
CA GLN A 180 5.64 12.24 4.27
C GLN A 180 5.07 13.59 4.70
N TYR A 181 5.93 14.44 5.25
CA TYR A 181 5.63 15.85 5.46
C TYR A 181 6.88 16.67 5.18
N THR A 182 6.85 17.53 4.16
CA THR A 182 8.02 18.33 3.76
C THR A 182 7.97 19.76 4.28
N GLY A 183 6.84 20.19 4.83
CA GLY A 183 6.55 21.60 5.05
C GLY A 183 5.97 22.32 3.83
N GLU A 184 5.83 21.64 2.69
CA GLU A 184 5.09 22.12 1.50
C GLU A 184 4.02 21.12 1.07
N THR A 185 4.34 19.83 1.19
CA THR A 185 3.47 18.71 0.87
C THR A 185 3.23 17.84 2.09
N PHE A 186 2.03 17.28 2.19
CA PHE A 186 1.67 16.27 3.17
C PHE A 186 1.06 15.07 2.46
N GLU A 187 1.67 13.90 2.65
CA GLU A 187 1.23 12.64 2.04
C GLU A 187 0.80 11.65 3.10
N THR A 188 -0.37 11.04 2.87
CA THR A 188 -0.82 9.86 3.61
C THR A 188 -1.03 8.69 2.66
N ARG A 189 -1.05 7.48 3.22
CA ARG A 189 -1.33 6.24 2.51
C ARG A 189 -2.31 5.38 3.28
N ALA A 190 -2.94 4.43 2.60
CA ALA A 190 -3.76 3.39 3.21
C ALA A 190 -3.39 2.02 2.63
N ALA A 191 -3.61 0.96 3.41
CA ALA A 191 -3.50 -0.40 2.89
C ALA A 191 -4.68 -0.68 1.95
N LEU A 192 -4.46 -1.17 0.73
CA LEU A 192 -5.57 -1.42 -0.20
C LEU A 192 -6.53 -2.49 0.31
N ASN A 193 -5.99 -3.62 0.76
CA ASN A 193 -6.73 -4.83 1.14
C ASN A 193 -7.92 -4.59 2.09
N PRO A 194 -7.76 -3.97 3.27
CA PRO A 194 -8.89 -3.72 4.19
C PRO A 194 -9.91 -2.70 3.64
N ASN A 195 -9.57 -2.04 2.53
CA ASN A 195 -10.37 -0.99 1.91
C ASN A 195 -10.96 -1.43 0.57
N MET A 196 -10.95 -2.70 0.19
CA MET A 196 -11.47 -3.14 -1.11
C MET A 196 -13.00 -3.16 -1.16
N ASN A 197 -13.54 -2.98 -2.37
CA ASN A 197 -14.93 -3.18 -2.74
C ASN A 197 -15.09 -4.48 -3.55
N LEU A 198 -16.33 -4.78 -3.98
CA LEU A 198 -16.66 -6.01 -4.72
C LEU A 198 -15.94 -6.18 -6.08
N HIS A 199 -15.33 -5.11 -6.61
CA HIS A 199 -14.58 -5.11 -7.86
C HIS A 199 -13.08 -5.29 -7.65
N GLY A 200 -12.64 -5.53 -6.42
CA GLY A 200 -11.21 -5.63 -6.11
C GLY A 200 -10.47 -4.29 -6.19
N THR A 201 -11.19 -3.17 -6.08
CA THR A 201 -10.63 -1.81 -6.08
C THR A 201 -10.97 -1.11 -4.77
N MET A 202 -10.32 0.00 -4.44
CA MET A 202 -10.59 0.68 -3.18
C MET A 202 -12.04 1.20 -3.11
N PHE A 203 -12.70 0.96 -1.99
CA PHE A 203 -14.05 1.44 -1.66
C PHE A 203 -14.09 2.96 -1.62
N ALA A 204 -15.12 3.55 -2.22
CA ALA A 204 -15.29 4.99 -2.35
C ALA A 204 -15.25 5.72 -1.00
N GLY A 205 -15.88 5.15 0.05
CA GLY A 205 -15.85 5.72 1.39
C GLY A 205 -14.46 5.66 2.05
N SER A 206 -13.66 4.66 1.70
CA SER A 206 -12.27 4.55 2.17
C SER A 206 -11.39 5.60 1.51
N ILE A 207 -11.56 5.82 0.20
CA ILE A 207 -10.89 6.91 -0.53
C ILE A 207 -11.25 8.25 0.10
N TYR A 208 -12.55 8.50 0.35
CA TYR A 208 -13.03 9.74 0.96
C TYR A 208 -12.42 9.97 2.35
N SER A 209 -12.36 8.93 3.18
CA SER A 209 -11.80 9.04 4.54
C SER A 209 -10.30 9.31 4.53
N LEU A 210 -9.54 8.65 3.64
CA LEU A 210 -8.11 8.90 3.44
C LEU A 210 -7.86 10.35 3.00
N ALA A 211 -8.61 10.82 2.00
CA ALA A 211 -8.49 12.19 1.50
C ALA A 211 -8.89 13.23 2.58
N THR A 212 -9.97 12.97 3.31
CA THR A 212 -10.44 13.82 4.42
C THR A 212 -9.38 13.95 5.51
N LEU A 213 -8.74 12.85 5.92
CA LEU A 213 -7.69 12.88 6.93
C LEU A 213 -6.41 13.52 6.41
N THR A 214 -6.12 13.41 5.12
CA THR A 214 -4.98 14.11 4.51
C THR A 214 -5.18 15.63 4.58
N GLY A 215 -6.34 16.13 4.17
CA GLY A 215 -6.66 17.56 4.28
C GLY A 215 -6.65 18.05 5.73
N TRP A 216 -7.29 17.28 6.63
CA TRP A 216 -7.30 17.58 8.06
C TRP A 216 -5.90 17.62 8.66
N GLY A 217 -5.05 16.66 8.30
CA GLY A 217 -3.67 16.55 8.76
C GLY A 217 -2.81 17.71 8.29
N LEU A 218 -2.97 18.18 7.05
CA LEU A 218 -2.28 19.37 6.56
C LEU A 218 -2.70 20.62 7.37
N VAL A 219 -4.00 20.82 7.61
CA VAL A 219 -4.49 21.94 8.45
C VAL A 219 -3.89 21.86 9.86
N HIS A 220 -3.90 20.67 10.46
CA HIS A 220 -3.31 20.43 11.78
C HIS A 220 -1.82 20.80 11.85
N LEU A 221 -1.04 20.33 10.87
CA LEU A 221 0.40 20.62 10.81
C LEU A 221 0.66 22.12 10.56
N ARG A 222 -0.18 22.80 9.77
CA ARG A 222 -0.06 24.26 9.57
C ARG A 222 -0.36 25.07 10.81
N MET A 223 -1.36 24.65 11.58
CA MET A 223 -1.63 25.24 12.88
C MET A 223 -0.45 25.05 13.84
N LYS A 224 0.18 23.87 13.83
CA LYS A 224 1.41 23.60 14.60
C LYS A 224 2.58 24.50 14.18
N GLU A 225 2.85 24.65 12.88
CA GLU A 225 3.90 25.56 12.37
C GLU A 225 3.67 27.02 12.79
N SER A 226 2.41 27.41 12.98
CA SER A 226 2.01 28.77 13.36
C SER A 226 1.80 28.97 14.86
N ASP A 227 2.03 27.94 15.68
CA ASP A 227 1.74 27.91 17.12
C ASP A 227 0.27 28.28 17.46
N ILE A 228 -0.66 27.78 16.65
CA ILE A 228 -2.10 28.02 16.80
C ILE A 228 -2.77 26.75 17.32
N GLU A 229 -3.66 26.92 18.30
CA GLU A 229 -4.51 25.83 18.80
C GLU A 229 -5.97 26.00 18.39
N GLY A 230 -6.64 24.88 18.12
CA GLY A 230 -8.06 24.83 17.79
C GLY A 230 -8.51 23.42 17.45
N ASP A 231 -9.82 23.22 17.47
CA ASP A 231 -10.47 21.97 17.07
C ASP A 231 -10.88 22.08 15.61
N ILE A 232 -10.40 21.15 14.78
CA ILE A 232 -10.64 21.16 13.33
C ILE A 232 -11.82 20.24 13.02
N VAL A 233 -12.83 20.77 12.34
CA VAL A 233 -14.04 20.03 11.93
C VAL A 233 -14.22 20.17 10.42
N LEU A 234 -14.49 19.07 9.72
CA LEU A 234 -14.90 19.13 8.31
C LEU A 234 -16.34 19.66 8.24
N ALA A 235 -16.57 20.76 7.52
CA ALA A 235 -17.88 21.38 7.38
C ALA A 235 -18.60 20.94 6.10
N ASP A 236 -17.87 20.90 4.99
CA ASP A 236 -18.35 20.46 3.68
C ASP A 236 -17.21 19.79 2.92
N ALA A 237 -17.53 18.83 2.07
CA ALA A 237 -16.55 18.23 1.18
C ALA A 237 -17.18 17.61 -0.05
N ASN A 238 -16.41 17.57 -1.13
CA ASN A 238 -16.76 16.89 -2.35
C ASN A 238 -15.58 16.07 -2.86
N VAL A 239 -15.87 14.97 -3.56
CA VAL A 239 -14.87 14.10 -4.18
C VAL A 239 -15.33 13.72 -5.58
N HIS A 240 -14.44 13.88 -6.54
CA HIS A 240 -14.64 13.47 -7.93
C HIS A 240 -13.78 12.25 -8.23
N TYR A 241 -14.42 11.11 -8.46
CA TYR A 241 -13.75 9.86 -8.82
C TYR A 241 -13.59 9.76 -10.34
N HIS A 242 -12.34 9.68 -10.82
CA HIS A 242 -12.06 9.58 -12.26
C HIS A 242 -11.71 8.16 -12.69
N LYS A 243 -10.95 7.44 -11.85
CA LYS A 243 -10.48 6.07 -12.09
C LYS A 243 -10.50 5.28 -10.77
N PRO A 244 -10.57 3.93 -10.83
CA PRO A 244 -10.42 3.11 -9.63
C PRO A 244 -9.00 3.18 -9.06
N VAL A 245 -8.87 3.01 -7.74
CA VAL A 245 -7.59 2.73 -7.07
C VAL A 245 -7.43 1.21 -6.99
N THR A 246 -6.34 0.69 -7.54
CA THR A 246 -6.14 -0.74 -7.80
C THR A 246 -4.91 -1.34 -7.12
N GLU A 247 -3.93 -0.53 -6.73
CA GLU A 247 -2.71 -1.06 -6.09
C GLU A 247 -2.31 -0.31 -4.82
N LEU A 248 -2.03 0.99 -4.93
CA LEU A 248 -1.31 1.76 -3.93
C LEU A 248 -2.03 3.09 -3.64
N PRO A 249 -2.98 3.09 -2.68
CA PRO A 249 -3.70 4.28 -2.31
C PRO A 249 -2.79 5.32 -1.65
N ARG A 250 -2.72 6.51 -2.26
CA ARG A 250 -2.01 7.67 -1.70
C ARG A 250 -2.89 8.91 -1.79
N CYS A 251 -2.78 9.80 -0.83
CA CYS A 251 -3.40 11.12 -0.88
C CYS A 251 -2.35 12.18 -0.59
N ILE A 252 -2.30 13.21 -1.43
CA ILE A 252 -1.32 14.28 -1.37
C ILE A 252 -2.05 15.61 -1.25
N ALA A 253 -1.78 16.35 -0.19
CA ALA A 253 -2.22 17.72 -0.02
C ALA A 253 -1.02 18.66 -0.18
N HIS A 254 -1.19 19.67 -1.03
CA HIS A 254 -0.18 20.70 -1.28
C HIS A 254 -0.57 21.98 -0.55
N PHE A 255 0.41 22.62 0.08
CA PHE A 255 0.19 23.89 0.77
C PHE A 255 -0.28 25.01 -0.14
N GLU A 256 0.23 25.07 -1.37
CA GLU A 256 -0.18 26.05 -2.37
C GLU A 256 -1.68 25.96 -2.72
N HIS A 257 -2.32 24.81 -2.46
CA HIS A 257 -3.76 24.59 -2.64
C HIS A 257 -4.55 24.63 -1.32
N LEU A 258 -3.94 25.13 -0.25
CA LEU A 258 -4.62 25.46 1.00
C LEU A 258 -5.03 26.93 0.95
N GLU A 259 -6.33 27.18 1.01
CA GLU A 259 -6.91 28.52 1.00
C GLU A 259 -7.56 28.84 2.34
N GLY A 260 -7.57 30.12 2.71
CA GLY A 260 -8.13 30.60 3.97
C GLY A 260 -7.07 31.16 4.91
N ASP A 261 -7.53 31.78 6.00
CA ASP A 261 -6.68 32.51 6.93
C ASP A 261 -6.91 32.02 8.37
N PHE A 262 -5.81 31.77 9.08
CA PHE A 262 -5.81 31.38 10.48
C PHE A 262 -5.84 32.58 11.44
N GLU A 263 -5.58 33.82 10.99
CA GLU A 263 -5.62 35.04 11.81
C GLU A 263 -6.89 35.21 12.67
N PRO A 264 -8.11 34.86 12.20
CA PRO A 264 -9.31 34.95 13.02
C PRO A 264 -9.20 34.20 14.36
N LEU A 265 -8.42 33.12 14.42
CA LEU A 265 -8.22 32.31 15.63
C LEU A 265 -7.49 33.09 16.73
N LYS A 266 -6.57 34.00 16.38
CA LYS A 266 -5.88 34.86 17.36
C LYS A 266 -6.85 35.77 18.12
N SER A 267 -7.96 36.12 17.49
CA SER A 267 -9.06 36.90 18.08
C SER A 267 -10.20 36.04 18.63
N SER A 268 -9.96 34.75 18.91
CA SER A 268 -10.98 33.79 19.36
C SER A 268 -12.19 33.65 18.42
N LYS A 269 -12.03 33.89 17.11
CA LYS A 269 -13.06 33.65 16.09
C LYS A 269 -12.75 32.37 15.33
N LYS A 270 -13.79 31.74 14.77
CA LYS A 270 -13.63 30.57 13.90
C LYS A 270 -12.93 30.95 12.60
N ALA A 271 -12.10 30.07 12.07
CA ALA A 271 -11.48 30.19 10.75
C ALA A 271 -12.04 29.11 9.81
N ARG A 272 -12.09 29.42 8.51
CA ARG A 272 -12.43 28.47 7.44
C ARG A 272 -11.22 28.28 6.56
N ILE A 273 -10.85 27.03 6.34
CA ILE A 273 -9.68 26.62 5.58
C ILE A 273 -10.13 25.59 4.55
N SER A 274 -9.94 25.89 3.27
CA SER A 274 -10.25 24.98 2.17
C SER A 274 -8.99 24.26 1.74
N VAL A 275 -9.07 22.95 1.53
CA VAL A 275 -7.93 22.12 1.12
C VAL A 275 -8.32 21.24 -0.05
N GLN A 276 -7.50 21.27 -1.10
CA GLN A 276 -7.56 20.32 -2.20
C GLN A 276 -6.59 19.16 -1.93
N VAL A 277 -7.06 17.94 -2.16
CA VAL A 277 -6.29 16.70 -1.98
C VAL A 277 -6.37 15.88 -3.25
N ASP A 278 -5.20 15.50 -3.76
CA ASP A 278 -5.08 14.62 -4.91
C ASP A 278 -5.02 13.17 -4.45
N VAL A 279 -5.92 12.34 -4.99
CA VAL A 279 -5.96 10.91 -4.72
C VAL A 279 -5.22 10.19 -5.85
N MET A 280 -4.24 9.38 -5.47
CA MET A 280 -3.35 8.69 -6.38
C MET A 280 -3.47 7.17 -6.23
N ASP A 281 -3.25 6.47 -7.34
CA ASP A 281 -2.90 5.05 -7.38
C ASP A 281 -1.45 4.96 -7.87
N ASP A 282 -0.53 4.69 -6.95
CA ASP A 282 0.91 4.87 -7.13
C ASP A 282 1.27 6.28 -7.64
N GLN A 283 1.59 6.45 -8.92
CA GLN A 283 1.94 7.75 -9.54
C GLN A 283 0.77 8.39 -10.29
N ALA A 284 -0.32 7.66 -10.53
CA ALA A 284 -1.43 8.13 -11.34
C ALA A 284 -2.47 8.84 -10.48
N LYS A 285 -2.86 10.06 -10.85
CA LYS A 285 -4.00 10.75 -10.23
C LYS A 285 -5.31 10.12 -10.70
N VAL A 286 -6.11 9.65 -9.75
CA VAL A 286 -7.33 8.86 -10.03
C VAL A 286 -8.61 9.48 -9.43
N ALA A 287 -8.49 10.36 -8.45
CA ALA A 287 -9.60 11.16 -7.94
C ALA A 287 -9.08 12.50 -7.38
N GLN A 288 -10.01 13.40 -7.10
CA GLN A 288 -9.71 14.67 -6.44
C GLN A 288 -10.75 14.98 -5.37
N PHE A 289 -10.28 15.38 -4.19
CA PHE A 289 -11.08 15.79 -3.06
C PHE A 289 -10.90 17.28 -2.78
N SER A 290 -11.98 17.95 -2.39
CA SER A 290 -11.97 19.31 -1.88
C SER A 290 -12.76 19.34 -0.59
N GLY A 291 -12.15 19.81 0.49
CA GLY A 291 -12.78 19.90 1.81
C GLY A 291 -12.69 21.30 2.40
N GLU A 292 -13.79 21.78 2.96
CA GLU A 292 -13.83 22.95 3.82
C GLU A 292 -13.72 22.53 5.29
N TYR A 293 -12.64 22.94 5.94
CA TYR A 293 -12.40 22.71 7.36
C TYR A 293 -12.68 23.99 8.15
N VAL A 294 -13.45 23.87 9.22
CA VAL A 294 -13.67 24.95 10.19
C VAL A 294 -12.80 24.68 11.41
N VAL A 295 -11.94 25.64 11.73
CA VAL A 295 -11.15 25.62 12.96
C VAL A 295 -11.88 26.41 14.03
N ILE A 296 -12.16 25.76 15.15
CA ILE A 296 -12.84 26.34 16.31
C ILE A 296 -11.77 26.63 17.39
N PRO A 297 -11.61 27.88 17.84
CA PRO A 297 -10.61 28.20 18.85
C PRO A 297 -10.94 27.53 20.18
N LYS A 298 -9.94 26.97 20.86
CA LYS A 298 -10.14 26.42 22.20
C LYS A 298 -10.54 27.53 23.17
N LYS A 299 -11.55 27.30 24.01
CA LYS A 299 -11.90 28.22 25.09
C LYS A 299 -10.69 28.35 26.01
N LYS A 300 -10.24 29.58 26.30
CA LYS A 300 -9.25 29.81 27.36
C LYS A 300 -9.79 29.16 28.65
N LYS A 301 -9.07 28.17 29.19
CA LYS A 301 -9.35 27.67 30.54
C LYS A 301 -9.25 28.88 31.47
N LYS A 302 -10.35 29.22 32.13
CA LYS A 302 -10.38 30.27 33.16
C LYS A 302 -9.54 29.84 34.36
#